data_AF-A0A940XLH7-F1
#
_entry.id   AF-A0A940XLH7-F1
#
_cell.length_a   1.000
_cell.length_b   1.000
_cell.length_c   1.000
_cell.angle_alpha   90.00
_cell.angle_beta   90.00
_cell.angle_gamma   90.00
#
_symmetry.space_group_name_H-M   'P 1'
#
loop_
_entity.id
_entity.type
_entity.pdbx_description
1 polymer ?
#
loop_
_entity_poly.entity_id
_entity_poly.type
_entity_poly.pdbx_seq_one_letter_code
_entity_poly.pdbx_strand_id
1 'polypeptide(L)' 'MGKAMRVRVRVRAWARVLEGWARVGRAGSGRRDAGMVTSEYAMGLIAAVGFAALLYEVLTSGQVRGFLQDIVGRALSGSF' A
#
# COMPACT_ATOMS: atom_id res chain seq x y z
N MET A 1 -12.51 -12.76 20.08
CA MET A 1 -12.82 -13.36 18.75
C MET A 1 -12.48 -12.52 17.51
N GLY A 2 -12.50 -11.18 17.53
CA GLY A 2 -12.41 -10.35 16.29
C GLY A 2 -11.03 -10.15 15.63
N LYS A 3 -9.92 -10.17 16.39
CA LYS A 3 -8.56 -9.97 15.82
C LYS A 3 -8.13 -11.14 14.92
N ALA A 4 -8.36 -12.37 15.35
CA ALA A 4 -8.00 -13.58 14.61
C ALA A 4 -8.75 -13.73 13.27
N MET A 5 -10.00 -13.26 13.21
CA MET A 5 -10.78 -13.28 11.97
C MET A 5 -10.29 -12.22 10.97
N ARG A 6 -9.99 -11.00 11.43
CA ARG A 6 -9.40 -9.95 10.58
C ARG A 6 -8.05 -10.35 9.98
N VAL A 7 -7.19 -11.01 10.76
CA VAL A 7 -5.90 -11.51 10.29
C VAL A 7 -6.11 -12.59 9.21
N ARG A 8 -7.00 -13.56 9.44
CA ARG A 8 -7.31 -14.60 8.43
C ARG A 8 -7.88 -14.04 7.14
N VAL A 9 -8.75 -13.02 7.22
CA VAL A 9 -9.30 -12.36 6.03
C VAL A 9 -8.22 -11.58 5.28
N ARG A 10 -7.35 -10.84 5.97
CA ARG A 10 -6.20 -10.16 5.34
C ARG A 10 -5.27 -11.16 4.66
N VAL A 11 -4.89 -12.25 5.33
CA VAL A 11 -4.00 -13.28 4.76
C VAL A 11 -4.60 -13.90 3.48
N ARG A 12 -5.90 -14.22 3.49
CA ARG A 12 -6.58 -14.76 2.29
C ARG A 12 -6.70 -13.73 1.17
N ALA A 13 -6.92 -12.46 1.48
CA ALA A 13 -6.94 -11.38 0.50
C ALA A 13 -5.56 -11.18 -0.14
N TRP A 14 -4.50 -11.15 0.67
CA TRP A 14 -3.11 -11.05 0.21
C TRP A 14 -2.69 -12.26 -0.65
N ALA A 15 -3.11 -13.47 -0.29
CA ALA A 15 -2.86 -14.66 -1.11
C ALA A 15 -3.47 -14.55 -2.52
N ARG A 16 -4.70 -14.05 -2.65
CA ARG A 16 -5.34 -13.86 -3.96
C ARG A 16 -4.68 -12.78 -4.80
N VAL A 17 -4.20 -11.72 -4.17
CA VAL A 17 -3.39 -10.69 -4.84
C VAL A 17 -2.13 -11.34 -5.40
N LEU A 18 -1.34 -12.04 -4.57
CA LEU A 18 -0.10 -12.71 -4.99
C LEU A 18 -0.31 -13.70 -6.15
N GLU A 19 -1.39 -14.48 -6.13
CA GLU A 19 -1.75 -15.37 -7.24
C GLU A 19 -2.07 -14.61 -8.55
N GLY A 20 -2.68 -13.43 -8.47
CA GLY A 20 -2.93 -12.56 -9.61
C GLY A 20 -1.63 -12.04 -10.25
N TRP A 21 -0.69 -11.60 -9.42
CA TRP A 21 0.63 -11.12 -9.86
C TRP A 21 1.45 -12.22 -10.54
N ALA A 22 1.39 -13.47 -10.05
CA ALA A 22 2.07 -14.60 -10.66
C ALA A 22 1.57 -14.93 -12.08
N ARG A 23 0.29 -14.65 -12.39
CA ARG A 23 -0.27 -14.85 -13.74
C ARG A 23 0.19 -13.76 -14.72
N VAL A 24 0.25 -12.51 -14.28
CA VAL A 24 0.69 -11.37 -15.10
C VAL A 24 2.18 -11.48 -15.47
N GLY A 25 3.04 -11.91 -14.52
CA GLY A 25 4.47 -12.06 -14.78
C GLY A 25 4.83 -13.10 -15.85
N ARG A 26 3.99 -14.13 -16.06
CA ARG A 26 4.24 -15.17 -17.08
C ARG A 26 3.88 -14.74 -18.50
N ALA A 27 3.03 -13.73 -18.68
CA ALA A 27 2.58 -13.28 -20.01
C ALA A 27 3.56 -12.32 -20.72
N GLY A 28 4.57 -11.77 -20.02
CA GLY A 28 5.41 -10.68 -20.51
C GLY A 28 6.68 -11.06 -21.29
N SER A 29 7.02 -12.35 -21.45
CA SER A 29 8.36 -12.75 -21.94
C SER A 29 8.59 -12.58 -23.46
N GLY A 30 7.55 -12.27 -24.25
CA GLY A 30 7.58 -12.41 -25.72
C GLY A 30 7.92 -11.18 -26.58
N ARG A 31 8.12 -9.97 -26.03
CA ARG A 31 8.37 -8.74 -26.83
C ARG A 31 9.37 -7.81 -26.13
N ARG A 32 10.67 -8.06 -26.28
CA ARG A 32 11.72 -7.35 -25.53
C ARG A 32 12.24 -6.07 -26.20
N ASP A 33 12.08 -5.92 -27.52
CA ASP A 33 12.84 -4.89 -28.25
C ASP A 33 12.08 -3.57 -28.50
N ALA A 34 10.75 -3.55 -28.35
CA ALA A 34 9.95 -2.32 -28.50
C ALA A 34 9.64 -1.60 -27.18
N GLY A 35 10.02 -2.18 -26.03
CA GLY A 35 9.47 -1.83 -24.71
C GLY A 35 10.44 -1.24 -23.69
N MET A 36 11.73 -1.08 -24.00
CA MET A 36 12.74 -0.62 -23.04
C MET A 36 12.46 0.79 -22.49
N VAL A 37 11.90 1.68 -23.33
CA VAL A 37 11.54 3.05 -22.93
C VAL A 37 10.19 3.07 -22.19
N THR A 38 9.22 2.24 -22.58
CA THR A 38 7.88 2.20 -21.95
C THR A 38 7.88 1.47 -20.60
N SER A 39 8.78 0.49 -20.41
CA SER A 39 8.91 -0.25 -19.15
C SER A 39 9.51 0.60 -18.03
N GLU A 40 10.41 1.53 -18.35
CA GLU A 40 11.01 2.44 -17.39
C GLU A 40 9.95 3.34 -16.75
N TYR A 41 9.13 4.01 -17.57
CA TYR A 41 8.03 4.84 -17.07
C TYR A 41 6.97 4.02 -16.32
N ALA A 42 6.67 2.79 -16.78
CA ALA A 42 5.72 1.91 -16.11
C ALA A 42 6.20 1.50 -14.71
N MET A 43 7.47 1.16 -14.55
CA MET A 43 8.05 0.84 -13.24
C MET A 43 8.08 2.07 -12.32
N GLY A 44 8.32 3.27 -12.86
CA GLY A 44 8.20 4.52 -12.10
C GLY A 44 6.81 4.70 -11.48
N LEU A 45 5.74 4.45 -12.25
CA LEU A 45 4.36 4.48 -11.73
C LEU A 45 4.10 3.39 -10.68
N ILE A 46 4.55 2.16 -10.92
CA ILE A 46 4.37 1.06 -9.96
C ILE A 46 5.07 1.40 -8.63
N ALA A 47 6.30 1.92 -8.69
CA ALA A 47 7.04 2.36 -7.52
C ALA A 47 6.34 3.50 -6.78
N ALA A 48 5.86 4.53 -7.50
CA ALA A 48 5.16 5.66 -6.91
C ALA A 48 3.84 5.24 -6.22
N VAL A 49 3.04 4.41 -6.89
CA VAL A 49 1.77 3.91 -6.34
C VAL A 49 2.02 2.97 -5.16
N GLY A 50 3.03 2.10 -5.24
CA GLY A 50 3.44 1.25 -4.12
C GLY A 50 3.87 2.05 -2.90
N PHE A 51 4.67 3.10 -3.11
CA PHE A 51 5.07 4.02 -2.06
C PHE A 51 3.88 4.76 -1.45
N ALA A 52 2.95 5.26 -2.28
CA ALA A 52 1.73 5.92 -1.81
C ALA A 52 0.85 4.99 -0.95
N ALA A 53 0.74 3.71 -1.32
CA ALA A 53 0.00 2.72 -0.54
C ALA A 53 0.65 2.47 0.83
N LEU A 54 1.99 2.41 0.90
CA LEU A 54 2.71 2.30 2.17
C LEU A 54 2.49 3.55 3.04
N LEU A 55 2.59 4.74 2.45
CA LEU A 55 2.33 6.00 3.15
C LEU A 55 0.89 6.04 3.70
N TYR A 56 -0.09 5.57 2.93
CA TYR A 56 -1.47 5.49 3.38
C TYR A 56 -1.63 4.60 4.62
N GLU A 57 -1.03 3.41 4.66
CA GLU A 57 -1.07 2.55 5.84
C GLU A 57 -0.40 3.21 7.06
N VAL A 58 0.72 3.92 6.85
CA VAL A 58 1.40 4.67 7.92
C VAL A 58 0.50 5.78 8.45
N LEU A 59 -0.07 6.61 7.58
CA LEU A 59 -0.91 7.75 7.95
C LEU A 59 -2.23 7.32 8.60
N THR A 60 -2.77 6.17 8.23
CA THR A 60 -4.00 5.63 8.81
C THR A 60 -3.77 4.75 10.04
N SER A 61 -2.50 4.56 10.44
CA SER A 61 -2.15 3.79 11.63
C SER A 61 -2.70 4.43 12.91
N GLY A 62 -2.94 3.60 13.92
CA GLY A 62 -3.42 4.06 15.22
C GLY A 62 -2.45 5.02 15.91
N GLN A 63 -1.15 4.82 15.73
CA GLN A 63 -0.11 5.69 16.32
C GLN A 63 -0.17 7.10 15.73
N VAL A 64 -0.21 7.24 14.40
CA VAL A 64 -0.29 8.56 13.74
C VAL A 64 -1.60 9.24 14.07
N ARG A 65 -2.71 8.51 14.06
CA ARG A 65 -4.03 9.05 14.47
C ARG A 65 -4.04 9.54 15.91
N GLY A 66 -3.42 8.80 16.84
CA GLY A 66 -3.31 9.19 18.24
C GLY A 66 -2.47 10.47 18.43
N PHE A 67 -1.34 10.57 17.73
CA PHE A 67 -0.53 11.80 17.72
C PHE A 67 -1.30 13.01 17.19
N LEU A 68 -2.02 12.86 16.09
CA LEU A 68 -2.83 13.93 15.52
C LEU A 68 -3.98 14.34 16.47
N GLN A 69 -4.63 13.37 17.13
CA GLN A 69 -5.66 13.65 18.14
C GLN A 69 -5.11 14.44 19.32
N ASP A 70 -3.91 14.11 19.79
CA ASP A 70 -3.25 14.84 20.88
C ASP A 70 -2.90 16.28 20.48
N ILE A 71 -2.34 16.49 19.28
CA ILE A 71 -2.03 17.83 18.76
C ILE A 71 -3.30 18.67 18.64
N VAL A 72 -4.36 18.11 18.04
CA VAL A 72 -5.66 18.80 17.90
C VAL A 72 -6.28 19.06 19.27
N GLY A 73 -6.21 18.11 20.20
CA GLY A 73 -6.70 18.27 21.57
C GLY A 73 -6.00 19.41 22.30
N ARG A 74 -4.66 19.49 22.21
CA ARG A 74 -3.89 20.61 22.77
C ARG A 74 -4.30 21.94 22.15
N ALA A 75 -4.40 22.01 20.82
CA ALA A 75 -4.81 23.22 20.11
C ALA A 75 -6.23 23.70 20.50
N LEU A 76 -7.17 22.77 20.72
CA LEU A 76 -8.53 23.10 21.13
C LEU A 76 -8.65 23.44 22.62
N SER A 77 -7.77 22.91 23.47
CA SER A 77 -7.77 23.17 24.91
C SER A 77 -7.24 24.56 25.29
N GLY A 78 -6.77 25.36 24.32
CA GLY A 78 -6.19 26.69 24.57
C GLY A 78 -4.88 26.66 25.34
N SER A 79 -4.33 25.47 25.59
CA SER A 79 -3.02 25.27 26.20
C SER A 79 -1.97 25.29 25.08
N PHE A 80 -1.48 26.48 24.78
CA PHE A 80 -0.23 26.69 24.04
C PHE A 80 0.97 26.50 24.97
#